data_AF-A0AAW6N6K9-F1
#
_entry.id   AF-A0AAW6N6K9-F1
#
_cell.length_a   1.000
_cell.length_b   1.000
_cell.length_c   1.000
_cell.angle_alpha   90.00
_cell.angle_beta   90.00
_cell.angle_gamma   90.00
#
_symmetry.space_group_name_H-M   'P 1'
#
loop_
_entity.id
_entity.type
_entity.pdbx_description
1 polymer ?
#
loop_
_entity_poly.entity_id
_entity_poly.type
_entity_poly.pdbx_seq_one_letter_code
_entity_poly.pdbx_strand_id
1 'polypeptide(L)'
;MNRPDYLAQGEEARLFPVLSTTSKEGRTASIVLACMSRVDEFGARLLQSVGKKIGKRSELSTFTEVVFKGQKDKPRDRPDGLIVVKNGSSEWRALVEAKIGGEVLKPEQIEKYRAIAKDQKIDCVITISNQFATTPSHHPLEEVTKSRSKIPVFHWSWMSMLTTADLLISNGEILDGDQEVILYELCRFLTHESAGVKGFNKMPKEWTDLNKLVSAGGKIPAKSAEAEQVVRAWFQETKDLSLILSRKTETLVTEKLPTKHRKDGLSRLKDEFQNLRETNSLEVVLAVPDAAAPLSILADLGRRTVEVGMLLRAPEDKVSNKARLNWLLRQVNSDKIDDIFVRLNWPGRSEETVFPLHELLGDPAICELGKEGLQVISFHLFIAKRLGTKFTQQTNFISELEAVVPWFYQEFGQNLATWVKPAPKIDKHTNDNNKIDLARLESELDDD
;
A
#
# COMPACT_ATOMS: atom_id res chain seq x y z
N MET A 1 -19.72 29.02 9.48
CA MET A 1 -18.93 29.31 10.69
C MET A 1 -18.26 30.67 10.52
N ASN A 2 -17.87 31.32 11.62
CA ASN A 2 -17.14 32.58 11.54
C ASN A 2 -15.65 32.31 11.32
N ARG A 3 -15.01 33.10 10.47
CA ARG A 3 -13.56 33.10 10.26
C ARG A 3 -12.83 33.22 11.62
N PRO A 4 -11.84 32.36 11.92
CA PRO A 4 -11.10 32.44 13.18
C PRO A 4 -10.42 33.80 13.41
N ASP A 5 -10.43 34.27 14.66
CA ASP A 5 -9.92 35.61 15.02
C ASP A 5 -8.42 35.79 14.79
N TYR A 6 -7.65 34.71 14.75
CA TYR A 6 -6.21 34.77 14.45
C TYR A 6 -5.91 34.97 12.95
N LEU A 7 -6.93 34.90 12.08
CA LEU A 7 -6.79 35.17 10.66
C LEU A 7 -7.03 36.65 10.34
N ALA A 8 -6.11 37.23 9.56
CA ALA A 8 -6.26 38.53 8.92
C ALA A 8 -7.08 38.42 7.62
N GLN A 9 -7.02 37.27 6.93
CA GLN A 9 -7.85 36.90 5.79
C GLN A 9 -8.03 35.37 5.77
N GLY A 10 -9.13 34.89 5.22
CA GLY A 10 -9.41 33.47 5.02
C GLY A 10 -10.88 33.23 4.76
N GLU A 11 -11.18 32.32 3.84
CA GLU A 11 -12.54 31.93 3.50
C GLU A 11 -12.76 30.45 3.83
N GLU A 12 -13.99 30.05 4.16
CA GLU A 12 -14.31 28.62 4.26
C GLU A 12 -14.05 27.95 2.91
N ALA A 13 -13.47 26.75 2.94
CA ALA A 13 -13.29 25.94 1.75
C ALA A 13 -14.65 25.63 1.12
N ARG A 14 -14.74 25.64 -0.21
CA ARG A 14 -16.01 25.56 -0.94
C ARG A 14 -16.04 24.37 -1.89
N LEU A 15 -17.17 23.68 -1.96
CA LEU A 15 -17.46 22.70 -3.02
C LEU A 15 -17.47 23.34 -4.42
N PHE A 16 -17.79 24.64 -4.48
CA PHE A 16 -17.78 25.44 -5.70
C PHE A 16 -16.86 26.66 -5.51
N PRO A 17 -15.55 26.51 -5.74
CA PRO A 17 -14.59 27.61 -5.52
C PRO A 17 -14.77 28.72 -6.55
N VAL A 18 -14.68 29.97 -6.08
CA VAL A 18 -14.78 31.19 -6.90
C VAL A 18 -13.40 31.62 -7.46
N LEU A 19 -12.36 30.83 -7.18
CA LEU A 19 -11.00 31.04 -7.70
C LEU A 19 -10.98 30.97 -9.24
N SER A 20 -10.02 31.68 -9.84
CA SER A 20 -9.83 31.67 -11.29
C SER A 20 -9.70 30.24 -11.83
N THR A 21 -10.19 30.00 -13.05
CA THR A 21 -10.06 28.70 -13.73
C THR A 21 -8.60 28.29 -13.98
N THR A 22 -7.68 29.27 -13.97
CA THR A 22 -6.23 29.04 -14.02
C THR A 22 -5.65 28.52 -12.70
N SER A 23 -6.33 28.73 -11.57
CA SER A 23 -5.91 28.24 -10.25
C SER A 23 -6.45 26.83 -9.98
N LYS A 24 -6.09 25.87 -10.86
CA LYS A 24 -6.55 24.48 -10.75
C LYS A 24 -6.19 23.85 -9.41
N GLU A 25 -4.99 24.14 -8.90
CA GLU A 25 -4.49 23.65 -7.61
C GLU A 25 -5.36 24.14 -6.44
N GLY A 26 -5.53 25.46 -6.33
CA GLY A 26 -6.36 26.06 -5.27
C GLY A 26 -7.82 25.62 -5.35
N ARG A 27 -8.37 25.45 -6.56
CA ARG A 27 -9.73 24.89 -6.75
C ARG A 27 -9.83 23.46 -6.23
N THR A 28 -8.89 22.60 -6.62
CA THR A 28 -8.86 21.18 -6.20
C THR A 28 -8.71 21.06 -4.68
N ALA A 29 -7.77 21.81 -4.09
CA ALA A 29 -7.58 21.86 -2.64
C ALA A 29 -8.85 22.34 -1.91
N SER A 30 -9.48 23.40 -2.40
CA SER A 30 -10.71 23.94 -1.79
C SER A 30 -11.87 22.92 -1.82
N ILE A 31 -12.07 22.22 -2.95
CA ILE A 31 -13.13 21.21 -3.09
C ILE A 31 -12.90 20.05 -2.11
N VAL A 32 -11.68 19.53 -2.05
CA VAL A 32 -11.33 18.41 -1.18
C VAL A 32 -11.45 18.79 0.30
N LEU A 33 -10.97 19.97 0.67
CA LEU A 33 -11.11 20.49 2.04
C LEU A 33 -12.58 20.72 2.42
N ALA A 34 -13.39 21.23 1.48
CA ALA A 34 -14.83 21.35 1.70
C ALA A 34 -15.48 19.99 1.92
N CYS A 35 -15.18 18.99 1.09
CA CYS A 35 -15.69 17.62 1.31
C CYS A 35 -15.23 17.06 2.66
N MET A 36 -13.97 17.30 3.05
CA MET A 36 -13.42 16.88 4.33
C MET A 36 -14.18 17.44 5.53
N SER A 37 -14.73 18.66 5.45
CA SER A 37 -15.53 19.27 6.53
C SER A 37 -17.04 19.03 6.43
N ARG A 38 -17.52 18.50 5.29
CA ARG A 38 -18.95 18.27 5.03
C ARG A 38 -19.35 16.81 5.08
N VAL A 39 -18.39 15.90 4.88
CA VAL A 39 -18.58 14.45 4.95
C VAL A 39 -17.83 13.93 6.17
N ASP A 40 -18.58 13.59 7.21
CA ASP A 40 -18.04 13.36 8.57
C ASP A 40 -17.05 12.19 8.58
N GLU A 41 -17.41 11.07 7.95
CA GLU A 41 -16.60 9.86 7.91
C GLU A 41 -15.33 10.05 7.06
N PHE A 42 -15.41 10.83 5.97
CA PHE A 42 -14.25 11.15 5.13
C PHE A 42 -13.24 12.01 5.89
N GLY A 43 -13.71 13.10 6.52
CA GLY A 43 -12.88 13.95 7.36
C GLY A 43 -12.24 13.20 8.52
N ALA A 44 -13.03 12.37 9.21
CA ALA A 44 -12.55 11.55 10.32
C ALA A 44 -11.49 10.53 9.88
N ARG A 45 -11.69 9.85 8.75
CA ARG A 45 -10.75 8.82 8.24
C ARG A 45 -9.42 9.43 7.82
N LEU A 46 -9.44 10.57 7.12
CA LEU A 46 -8.22 11.30 6.76
C LEU A 46 -7.44 11.77 7.99
N LEU A 47 -8.11 12.37 8.97
CA LEU A 47 -7.46 12.83 10.19
C LEU A 47 -6.93 11.69 11.06
N GLN A 48 -7.62 10.55 11.09
CA GLN A 48 -7.15 9.36 11.79
C GLN A 48 -5.78 8.89 11.25
N SER A 49 -5.55 9.02 9.94
CA SER A 49 -4.27 8.66 9.29
C SER A 49 -3.07 9.48 9.78
N VAL A 50 -3.31 10.69 10.30
CA VAL A 50 -2.30 11.56 10.93
C VAL A 50 -2.38 11.56 12.46
N GLY A 51 -3.06 10.56 13.03
CA GLY A 51 -3.17 10.34 14.47
C GLY A 51 -4.18 11.24 15.18
N LYS A 52 -5.13 11.85 14.45
CA LYS A 52 -6.17 12.71 15.01
C LYS A 52 -7.54 12.05 14.89
N LYS A 53 -8.12 11.71 16.05
CA LYS A 53 -9.48 11.16 16.12
C LYS A 53 -10.49 12.29 16.25
N ILE A 54 -11.50 12.28 15.38
CA ILE A 54 -12.67 13.16 15.48
C ILE A 54 -13.68 12.50 16.41
N GLY A 55 -14.04 13.19 17.50
CA GLY A 55 -15.12 12.75 18.38
C GLY A 55 -16.47 13.25 17.89
N LYS A 56 -17.57 12.67 18.39
CA LYS A 56 -18.95 13.06 18.01
C LYS A 56 -19.29 14.54 18.24
N ARG A 57 -18.54 15.23 19.11
CA ARG A 57 -18.73 16.65 19.44
C ARG A 57 -17.62 17.54 18.86
N SER A 58 -16.72 16.96 18.08
CA SER A 58 -15.65 17.71 17.44
C SER A 58 -16.21 18.45 16.22
N GLU A 59 -15.82 19.71 16.07
CA GLU A 59 -16.16 20.51 14.90
C GLU A 59 -14.94 20.57 13.98
N LEU A 60 -15.11 20.10 12.74
CA LEU A 60 -14.08 20.15 11.71
C LEU A 60 -14.40 21.30 10.75
N SER A 61 -13.50 22.28 10.68
CA SER A 61 -13.60 23.43 9.79
C SER A 61 -12.37 23.49 8.89
N THR A 62 -12.56 23.89 7.63
CA THR A 62 -11.45 24.06 6.69
C THR A 62 -11.53 25.40 5.99
N PHE A 63 -10.39 26.05 5.81
CA PHE A 63 -10.28 27.37 5.21
C PHE A 63 -9.26 27.38 4.07
N THR A 64 -9.48 28.23 3.08
CA THR A 64 -8.54 28.56 2.01
C THR A 64 -8.21 30.05 2.05
N GLU A 65 -7.23 30.48 1.24
CA GLU A 65 -6.84 31.89 1.14
C GLU A 65 -6.38 32.52 2.47
N VAL A 66 -5.70 31.71 3.28
CA VAL A 66 -5.42 31.98 4.69
C VAL A 66 -4.26 32.96 4.85
N VAL A 67 -4.48 34.04 5.60
CA VAL A 67 -3.42 34.99 6.02
C VAL A 67 -3.53 35.18 7.53
N PHE A 68 -2.43 34.96 8.25
CA PHE A 68 -2.41 35.09 9.70
C PHE A 68 -2.15 36.54 10.14
N LYS A 69 -2.74 36.94 11.28
CA LYS A 69 -2.43 38.23 11.90
C LYS A 69 -0.93 38.29 12.28
N GLY A 70 -0.30 39.43 12.01
CA GLY A 70 1.12 39.63 12.30
C GLY A 70 2.08 38.95 11.33
N GLN A 71 1.58 38.29 10.28
CA GLN A 71 2.42 37.80 9.19
C GLN A 71 2.95 38.99 8.40
N LYS A 72 4.28 39.16 8.32
CA LYS A 72 4.88 40.22 7.48
C LYS A 72 4.53 39.91 6.03
N ASP A 73 3.73 40.78 5.40
CA ASP A 73 3.18 40.61 4.05
C ASP A 73 4.23 40.17 3.02
N LYS A 74 4.27 38.86 2.76
CA LYS A 74 4.86 38.30 1.56
C LYS A 74 3.74 37.56 0.84
N PRO A 75 3.18 38.12 -0.26
CA PRO A 75 2.04 37.52 -0.96
C PRO A 75 2.31 36.11 -1.53
N ARG A 76 3.56 35.64 -1.53
CA ARG A 76 3.98 34.31 -2.00
C ARG A 76 4.05 33.23 -0.92
N ASP A 77 3.86 33.56 0.36
CA ASP A 77 3.99 32.60 1.47
C ASP A 77 2.61 32.23 2.07
N ARG A 78 1.57 32.22 1.23
CA ARG A 78 0.19 31.85 1.60
C ARG A 78 0.03 30.32 1.49
N PRO A 79 -0.42 29.63 2.55
CA PRO A 79 -0.79 28.21 2.47
C PRO A 79 -2.04 28.01 1.62
N ASP A 80 -2.14 26.87 0.96
CA ASP A 80 -3.33 26.50 0.16
C ASP A 80 -4.57 26.28 1.04
N GLY A 81 -4.36 25.86 2.28
CA GLY A 81 -5.46 25.73 3.23
C GLY A 81 -5.05 25.65 4.70
N LEU A 82 -6.06 25.64 5.55
CA LEU A 82 -5.97 25.45 7.00
C LEU A 82 -7.08 24.50 7.42
N ILE A 83 -6.71 23.43 8.13
CA ILE A 83 -7.65 22.51 8.78
C ILE A 83 -7.69 22.87 10.27
N VAL A 84 -8.89 22.96 10.83
CA VAL A 84 -9.12 23.27 12.24
C VAL A 84 -10.07 22.22 12.81
N VAL A 85 -9.66 21.57 13.89
CA VAL A 85 -10.48 20.64 14.65
C VAL A 85 -10.66 21.22 16.04
N LYS A 86 -11.89 21.59 16.39
CA LYS A 86 -12.25 22.04 17.73
C LYS A 86 -12.86 20.90 18.52
N ASN A 87 -12.43 20.73 19.76
CA ASN A 87 -13.02 19.81 20.71
C ASN A 87 -13.17 20.50 22.06
N GLY A 88 -14.35 21.06 22.32
CA GLY A 88 -14.61 21.92 23.46
C GLY A 88 -13.69 23.14 23.45
N SER A 89 -12.83 23.27 24.46
CA SER A 89 -11.86 24.36 24.57
C SER A 89 -10.53 24.09 23.86
N SER A 90 -10.28 22.86 23.39
CA SER A 90 -9.07 22.50 22.67
C SER A 90 -9.24 22.68 21.17
N GLU A 91 -8.17 23.14 20.51
CA GLU A 91 -8.14 23.32 19.06
C GLU A 91 -6.85 22.70 18.51
N TRP A 92 -6.98 21.90 17.46
CA TRP A 92 -5.87 21.35 16.69
C TRP A 92 -5.89 21.92 15.28
N ARG A 93 -4.74 22.34 14.76
CA ARG A 93 -4.61 23.04 13.48
C ARG A 93 -3.54 22.45 12.59
N ALA A 94 -3.80 22.42 11.29
CA ALA A 94 -2.83 22.03 10.28
C ALA A 94 -2.82 22.98 9.08
N LEU A 95 -1.63 23.43 8.65
CA LEU A 95 -1.47 24.10 7.36
C LEU A 95 -1.47 23.08 6.23
N VAL A 96 -2.04 23.44 5.08
CA VAL A 96 -2.11 22.59 3.89
C VAL A 96 -1.32 23.22 2.75
N GLU A 97 -0.50 22.39 2.10
CA GLU A 97 0.19 22.69 0.84
C GLU A 97 -0.14 21.60 -0.18
N ALA A 98 -0.69 21.97 -1.32
CA ALA A 98 -1.21 21.08 -2.34
C ALA A 98 -0.42 21.24 -3.64
N LYS A 99 -0.19 20.14 -4.36
CA LYS A 99 0.41 20.14 -5.71
C LYS A 99 -0.33 19.17 -6.61
N ILE A 100 -0.73 19.61 -7.80
CA ILE A 100 -1.44 18.78 -8.79
C ILE A 100 -0.67 18.67 -10.11
N GLY A 101 -1.07 17.73 -10.95
CA GLY A 101 -0.48 17.55 -12.27
C GLY A 101 0.98 17.11 -12.19
N GLY A 102 1.85 17.82 -12.92
CA GLY A 102 3.30 17.57 -12.93
C GLY A 102 4.09 18.40 -11.92
N GLU A 103 3.42 19.25 -11.12
CA GLU A 103 4.09 20.08 -10.13
C GLU A 103 4.54 19.23 -8.93
N VAL A 104 5.72 19.55 -8.39
CA VAL A 104 6.34 18.81 -7.28
C VAL A 104 6.42 19.65 -6.03
N LEU A 105 6.35 18.98 -4.87
CA LEU A 105 6.58 19.61 -3.58
C LEU A 105 8.01 20.14 -3.48
N LYS A 106 8.18 21.31 -2.85
CA LYS A 106 9.48 21.97 -2.68
C LYS A 106 9.86 22.04 -1.21
N PRO A 107 11.03 21.52 -0.78
CA PRO A 107 11.45 21.55 0.62
C PRO A 107 11.44 22.96 1.22
N GLU A 108 11.87 23.96 0.44
CA GLU A 108 11.94 25.36 0.89
C GLU A 108 10.57 25.92 1.24
N GLN A 109 9.54 25.52 0.48
CA GLN A 109 8.16 25.95 0.73
C GLN A 109 7.60 25.30 2.01
N ILE A 110 7.88 24.01 2.22
CA ILE A 110 7.46 23.29 3.42
C ILE A 110 8.13 23.86 4.68
N GLU A 111 9.42 24.18 4.62
CA GLU A 111 10.13 24.78 5.76
C GLU A 111 9.62 26.18 6.09
N LYS A 112 9.19 26.96 5.09
CA LYS A 112 8.49 28.23 5.34
C LYS A 112 7.18 28.02 6.09
N TYR A 113 6.36 27.04 5.70
CA TYR A 113 5.12 26.75 6.43
C TYR A 113 5.38 26.18 7.83
N ARG A 114 6.45 25.43 8.04
CA ARG A 114 6.88 25.05 9.39
C ARG A 114 7.22 26.26 10.26
N ALA A 115 7.87 27.28 9.69
CA ALA A 115 8.15 28.52 10.40
C ALA A 115 6.85 29.27 10.75
N ILE A 116 5.93 29.42 9.80
CA ILE A 116 4.61 30.02 10.04
C ILE A 116 3.85 29.23 11.11
N ALA A 117 3.84 27.90 11.02
CA ALA A 117 3.18 27.04 11.99
C ALA A 117 3.75 27.22 13.39
N LYS A 118 5.08 27.32 13.53
CA LYS A 118 5.73 27.59 14.80
C LYS A 118 5.31 28.95 15.38
N ASP A 119 5.33 30.01 14.57
CA ASP A 119 5.01 31.37 15.01
C ASP A 119 3.53 31.50 15.42
N GLN A 120 2.64 30.81 14.71
CA GLN A 120 1.18 30.84 14.93
C GLN A 120 0.67 29.73 15.87
N LYS A 121 1.59 28.91 16.43
CA LYS A 121 1.29 27.75 17.30
C LYS A 121 0.37 26.71 16.65
N ILE A 122 0.55 26.47 15.36
CA ILE A 122 -0.15 25.45 14.58
C ILE A 122 0.57 24.11 14.76
N ASP A 123 -0.19 23.03 14.89
CA ASP A 123 0.33 21.74 15.33
C ASP A 123 1.13 21.00 14.26
N CYS A 124 0.79 21.16 12.98
CA CYS A 124 1.49 20.48 11.88
C CYS A 124 1.33 21.16 10.52
N VAL A 125 2.05 20.62 9.53
CA VAL A 125 1.83 20.88 8.11
C VAL A 125 1.43 19.57 7.43
N ILE A 126 0.47 19.63 6.51
CA ILE A 126 0.03 18.50 5.69
C ILE A 126 0.29 18.87 4.23
N THR A 127 1.04 18.04 3.53
CA THR A 127 1.25 18.18 2.09
C THR A 127 0.35 17.22 1.33
N ILE A 128 -0.18 17.65 0.18
CA ILE A 128 -1.00 16.84 -0.71
C ILE A 128 -0.41 16.86 -2.11
N SER A 129 -0.07 15.72 -2.70
CA SER A 129 0.44 15.68 -4.08
C SER A 129 0.18 14.36 -4.80
N ASN A 130 0.66 14.23 -6.05
CA ASN A 130 0.69 12.95 -6.77
C ASN A 130 1.86 12.04 -6.37
N GLN A 131 2.70 12.47 -5.42
CA GLN A 131 3.74 11.61 -4.86
C GLN A 131 3.13 10.68 -3.81
N PHE A 132 3.77 9.53 -3.58
CA PHE A 132 3.29 8.56 -2.60
C PHE A 132 4.27 8.45 -1.43
N ALA A 133 3.71 8.19 -0.26
CA ALA A 133 4.45 7.91 0.96
C ALA A 133 4.07 6.54 1.52
N THR A 134 5.04 5.84 2.10
CA THR A 134 4.81 4.57 2.81
C THR A 134 3.78 4.72 3.92
N THR A 135 3.92 5.76 4.73
CA THR A 135 2.93 6.18 5.72
C THR A 135 2.78 7.70 5.67
N PRO A 136 1.64 8.27 6.12
CA PRO A 136 1.47 9.72 6.12
C PRO A 136 2.55 10.47 6.89
N SER A 137 3.19 9.86 7.89
CA SER A 137 4.27 10.46 8.67
C SER A 137 5.65 10.43 8.00
N HIS A 138 5.83 9.64 6.93
CA HIS A 138 7.09 9.52 6.19
C HIS A 138 6.99 10.31 4.89
N HIS A 139 7.35 11.59 4.95
CA HIS A 139 7.27 12.50 3.81
C HIS A 139 8.10 12.00 2.61
N PRO A 140 7.62 12.12 1.36
CA PRO A 140 8.33 11.61 0.17
C PRO A 140 9.65 12.34 -0.12
N LEU A 141 9.79 13.59 0.32
CA LEU A 141 11.02 14.36 0.21
C LEU A 141 11.94 14.14 1.41
N GLU A 142 13.17 13.72 1.13
CA GLU A 142 14.13 13.36 2.16
C GLU A 142 14.56 14.57 3.02
N GLU A 143 14.71 15.73 2.39
CA GLU A 143 15.09 16.99 3.04
C GLU A 143 14.08 17.37 4.14
N VAL A 144 12.80 17.08 3.92
CA VAL A 144 11.73 17.34 4.89
C VAL A 144 11.81 16.37 6.07
N THR A 145 12.16 15.10 5.81
CA THR A 145 12.34 14.07 6.85
C THR A 145 13.60 14.29 7.70
N LYS A 146 14.68 14.82 7.11
CA LYS A 146 15.95 15.13 7.79
C LYS A 146 15.96 16.48 8.50
N SER A 147 14.92 17.29 8.34
CA SER A 147 14.80 18.61 8.96
C SER A 147 14.83 18.51 10.50
N ARG A 148 15.41 19.55 11.13
CA ARG A 148 15.47 19.69 12.59
C ARG A 148 14.22 20.34 13.20
N SER A 149 13.25 20.72 12.36
CA SER A 149 12.02 21.35 12.83
C SER A 149 11.23 20.40 13.73
N LYS A 150 10.68 20.93 14.83
CA LYS A 150 9.78 20.19 15.73
C LYS A 150 8.34 20.13 15.21
N ILE A 151 8.01 20.91 14.19
CA ILE A 151 6.67 20.88 13.58
C ILE A 151 6.59 19.65 12.67
N PRO A 152 5.74 18.66 13.00
CA PRO A 152 5.57 17.48 12.17
C PRO A 152 5.00 17.85 10.80
N VAL A 153 5.45 17.13 9.77
CA VAL A 153 4.90 17.22 8.42
C VAL A 153 4.32 15.87 8.06
N PHE A 154 3.08 15.86 7.64
CA PHE A 154 2.42 14.68 7.10
C PHE A 154 2.22 14.84 5.59
N HIS A 155 2.06 13.71 4.90
CA HIS A 155 1.81 13.67 3.47
C HIS A 155 0.60 12.79 3.14
N TRP A 156 -0.29 13.31 2.31
CA TRP A 156 -1.33 12.54 1.66
C TRP A 156 -1.09 12.55 0.15
N SER A 157 -1.28 11.41 -0.50
CA SER A 157 -1.38 11.42 -1.95
C SER A 157 -2.83 11.67 -2.36
N TRP A 158 -3.07 12.38 -3.45
CA TRP A 158 -4.42 12.58 -3.97
C TRP A 158 -5.12 11.23 -4.21
N MET A 159 -4.37 10.26 -4.72
CA MET A 159 -4.84 8.89 -4.91
C MET A 159 -5.23 8.22 -3.59
N SER A 160 -4.51 8.44 -2.48
CA SER A 160 -4.93 7.91 -1.18
C SER A 160 -6.23 8.52 -0.68
N MET A 161 -6.47 9.80 -0.95
CA MET A 161 -7.71 10.48 -0.59
C MET A 161 -8.87 9.97 -1.45
N LEU A 162 -8.66 9.82 -2.76
CA LEU A 162 -9.63 9.23 -3.68
C LEU A 162 -9.98 7.79 -3.27
N THR A 163 -8.99 6.93 -3.01
CA THR A 163 -9.24 5.57 -2.53
C THR A 163 -9.97 5.55 -1.19
N THR A 164 -9.69 6.50 -0.30
CA THR A 164 -10.43 6.60 0.98
C THR A 164 -11.90 6.93 0.74
N ALA A 165 -12.18 7.88 -0.16
CA ALA A 165 -13.55 8.25 -0.52
C ALA A 165 -14.29 7.08 -1.20
N ASP A 166 -13.64 6.41 -2.15
CA ASP A 166 -14.18 5.25 -2.86
C ASP A 166 -14.55 4.10 -1.91
N LEU A 167 -13.64 3.73 -0.99
CA LEU A 167 -13.90 2.68 -0.01
C LEU A 167 -15.05 3.01 0.94
N LEU A 168 -15.20 4.28 1.34
CA LEU A 168 -16.31 4.69 2.20
C LEU A 168 -17.66 4.51 1.49
N ILE A 169 -17.72 4.82 0.19
CA ILE A 169 -18.92 4.66 -0.63
C ILE A 169 -19.20 3.18 -0.87
N SER A 170 -18.23 2.41 -1.38
CA SER A 170 -18.42 1.01 -1.74
C SER A 170 -18.82 0.13 -0.54
N ASN A 171 -18.35 0.47 0.66
CA ASN A 171 -18.69 -0.26 1.88
C ASN A 171 -19.95 0.25 2.59
N GLY A 172 -20.63 1.27 2.05
CA GLY A 172 -21.80 1.88 2.69
C GLY A 172 -21.48 2.46 4.07
N GLU A 173 -20.28 3.01 4.26
CA GLU A 173 -19.83 3.56 5.54
C GLU A 173 -20.35 5.00 5.79
N ILE A 174 -20.96 5.64 4.79
CA ILE A 174 -21.56 6.97 4.91
C ILE A 174 -23.02 6.85 5.36
N LEU A 175 -23.36 7.46 6.50
CA LEU A 175 -24.71 7.35 7.07
C LEU A 175 -25.74 8.27 6.41
N ASP A 176 -25.29 9.43 5.93
CA ASP A 176 -26.14 10.47 5.35
C ASP A 176 -26.09 10.43 3.82
N GLY A 177 -27.25 10.26 3.17
CA GLY A 177 -27.32 10.12 1.71
C GLY A 177 -26.89 11.37 0.95
N ASP A 178 -27.06 12.58 1.51
CA ASP A 178 -26.59 13.81 0.87
C ASP A 178 -25.05 13.90 0.97
N GLN A 179 -24.46 13.49 2.09
CA GLN A 179 -23.01 13.38 2.23
C GLN A 179 -22.41 12.34 1.27
N GLU A 180 -23.10 11.22 1.08
CA GLU A 180 -22.68 10.18 0.12
C GLU A 180 -22.64 10.74 -1.31
N VAL A 181 -23.67 11.48 -1.73
CA VAL A 181 -23.71 12.13 -3.05
C VAL A 181 -22.56 13.14 -3.21
N ILE A 182 -22.26 13.93 -2.19
CA ILE A 182 -21.12 14.87 -2.22
C ILE A 182 -19.80 14.11 -2.40
N LEU A 183 -19.61 13.02 -1.66
CA LEU A 183 -18.39 12.23 -1.73
C LEU A 183 -18.25 11.51 -3.08
N TYR A 184 -19.36 11.03 -3.65
CA TYR A 184 -19.41 10.45 -4.98
C TYR A 184 -19.00 11.46 -6.07
N GLU A 185 -19.53 12.69 -6.00
CA GLU A 185 -19.12 13.76 -6.93
C GLU A 185 -17.66 14.17 -6.74
N LEU A 186 -17.12 14.09 -5.51
CA LEU A 186 -15.68 14.25 -5.30
C LEU A 186 -14.87 13.18 -6.04
N CYS A 187 -15.28 11.91 -5.95
CA CYS A 187 -14.61 10.82 -6.69
C CYS A 187 -14.65 11.07 -8.21
N ARG A 188 -15.80 11.49 -8.76
CA ARG A 188 -15.93 11.86 -10.17
C ARG A 188 -15.02 13.02 -10.56
N PHE A 189 -14.92 14.04 -9.70
CA PHE A 189 -14.05 15.18 -9.94
C PHE A 189 -12.57 14.78 -9.94
N LEU A 190 -12.10 14.04 -8.93
CA LEU A 190 -10.70 13.66 -8.79
C LEU A 190 -10.25 12.64 -9.85
N THR A 191 -11.17 11.81 -10.38
CA THR A 191 -10.85 10.87 -11.47
C THR A 191 -10.80 11.53 -12.84
N HIS A 192 -11.37 12.72 -13.01
CA HIS A 192 -11.33 13.44 -14.27
C HIS A 192 -9.94 14.02 -14.55
N GLU A 193 -9.45 13.87 -15.79
CA GLU A 193 -8.08 14.27 -16.17
C GLU A 193 -7.77 15.75 -15.85
N SER A 194 -8.78 16.62 -15.92
CA SER A 194 -8.63 18.06 -15.64
C SER A 194 -8.24 18.38 -14.20
N ALA A 195 -8.54 17.49 -13.23
CA ALA A 195 -8.14 17.67 -11.83
C ALA A 195 -6.63 17.50 -11.64
N GLY A 196 -5.95 16.83 -12.58
CA GLY A 196 -4.52 16.61 -12.51
C GLY A 196 -4.08 15.63 -11.42
N VAL A 197 -5.02 14.89 -10.82
CA VAL A 197 -4.75 13.76 -9.93
C VAL A 197 -4.30 12.58 -10.78
N LYS A 198 -3.15 12.01 -10.45
CA LYS A 198 -2.56 10.90 -11.21
C LYS A 198 -1.90 9.89 -10.27
N GLY A 199 -1.97 8.63 -10.67
CA GLY A 199 -1.14 7.57 -10.12
C GLY A 199 0.33 7.71 -10.49
N PHE A 200 1.16 6.84 -9.93
CA PHE A 200 2.55 6.68 -10.32
C PHE A 200 2.57 6.02 -11.70
N ASN A 201 3.20 6.65 -12.70
CA ASN A 201 3.05 6.21 -14.10
C ASN A 201 4.38 6.04 -14.85
N LYS A 202 5.51 6.30 -14.18
CA LYS A 202 6.83 6.11 -14.78
C LYS A 202 7.91 5.97 -13.72
N MET A 203 8.79 5.01 -13.94
CA MET A 203 10.06 4.92 -13.22
C MET A 203 10.98 6.11 -13.54
N PRO A 204 11.96 6.42 -12.67
CA PRO A 204 12.96 7.46 -12.92
C PRO A 204 13.90 7.05 -14.07
N LYS A 205 14.65 8.01 -14.62
CA LYS A 205 15.56 7.75 -15.76
C LYS A 205 16.64 6.72 -15.44
N GLU A 206 17.04 6.68 -14.18
CA GLU A 206 17.99 5.77 -13.55
C GLU A 206 17.56 4.31 -13.70
N TRP A 207 16.26 4.02 -13.86
CA TRP A 207 15.75 2.67 -14.11
C TRP A 207 16.33 2.04 -15.37
N THR A 208 16.40 2.81 -16.45
CA THR A 208 16.94 2.31 -17.72
C THR A 208 18.42 1.98 -17.58
N ASP A 209 19.19 2.82 -16.89
CA ASP A 209 20.64 2.62 -16.74
C ASP A 209 20.98 1.50 -15.75
N LEU A 210 20.21 1.37 -14.67
CA LEU A 210 20.33 0.25 -13.73
C LEU A 210 20.08 -1.09 -14.44
N ASN A 211 19.04 -1.17 -15.28
CA ASN A 211 18.75 -2.36 -16.07
C ASN A 211 19.88 -2.72 -17.05
N LYS A 212 20.49 -1.72 -17.70
CA LYS A 212 21.66 -1.93 -18.58
C LYS A 212 22.84 -2.49 -17.78
N LEU A 213 23.12 -1.94 -16.61
CA LEU A 213 24.20 -2.39 -15.74
C LEU A 213 24.03 -3.86 -15.35
N VAL A 214 22.84 -4.22 -14.84
CA VAL A 214 22.53 -5.61 -14.42
C VAL A 214 22.59 -6.57 -15.60
N SER A 215 22.02 -6.18 -16.75
CA SER A 215 22.02 -7.02 -17.96
C SER A 215 23.43 -7.28 -18.51
N ALA A 216 24.39 -6.38 -18.26
CA ALA A 216 25.80 -6.54 -18.63
C ALA A 216 26.61 -7.38 -17.61
N GLY A 217 25.96 -7.94 -16.57
CA GLY A 217 26.63 -8.67 -15.48
C GLY A 217 27.33 -7.75 -14.47
N GLY A 218 27.04 -6.44 -14.50
CA GLY A 218 27.59 -5.47 -13.57
C GLY A 218 27.02 -5.61 -12.16
N LYS A 219 27.81 -5.22 -11.16
CA LYS A 219 27.36 -5.16 -9.76
C LYS A 219 26.93 -3.74 -9.40
N ILE A 220 25.80 -3.62 -8.71
CA ILE A 220 25.30 -2.33 -8.23
C ILE A 220 26.23 -1.79 -7.12
N PRO A 221 26.82 -0.59 -7.28
CA PRO A 221 27.73 -0.01 -6.29
C PRO A 221 27.08 0.19 -4.92
N ALA A 222 27.87 0.05 -3.85
CA ALA A 222 27.39 0.18 -2.47
C ALA A 222 26.85 1.57 -2.09
N LYS A 223 27.15 2.60 -2.90
CA LYS A 223 26.72 3.99 -2.71
C LYS A 223 26.18 4.58 -4.01
N SER A 224 25.43 3.79 -4.78
CA SER A 224 24.80 4.28 -6.01
C SER A 224 23.59 5.13 -5.69
N ALA A 225 23.66 6.42 -6.03
CA ALA A 225 22.52 7.32 -5.93
C ALA A 225 21.42 6.93 -6.93
N GLU A 226 21.79 6.35 -8.07
CA GLU A 226 20.88 5.91 -9.12
C GLU A 226 19.98 4.76 -8.64
N ALA A 227 20.58 3.74 -8.03
CA ALA A 227 19.82 2.63 -7.47
C ALA A 227 18.96 3.08 -6.28
N GLU A 228 19.42 4.03 -5.46
CA GLU A 228 18.60 4.60 -4.39
C GLU A 228 17.33 5.30 -4.94
N GLN A 229 17.46 6.06 -6.03
CA GLN A 229 16.29 6.68 -6.68
C GLN A 229 15.31 5.65 -7.23
N VAL A 230 15.82 4.56 -7.81
CA VAL A 230 14.97 3.44 -8.28
C VAL A 230 14.21 2.80 -7.12
N VAL A 231 14.86 2.56 -5.98
CA VAL A 231 14.18 1.99 -4.79
C VAL A 231 13.11 2.94 -4.25
N ARG A 232 13.36 4.26 -4.23
CA ARG A 232 12.35 5.24 -3.81
C ARG A 232 11.16 5.30 -4.77
N ALA A 233 11.42 5.16 -6.07
CA ALA A 233 10.37 5.04 -7.08
C ALA A 233 9.56 3.75 -6.92
N TRP A 234 10.22 2.63 -6.64
CA TRP A 234 9.56 1.38 -6.30
C TRP A 234 8.61 1.53 -5.13
N PHE A 235 9.01 2.21 -4.04
CA PHE A 235 8.09 2.46 -2.92
C PHE A 235 6.88 3.32 -3.28
N GLN A 236 6.99 4.20 -4.27
CA GLN A 236 5.84 4.96 -4.76
C GLN A 236 4.90 4.07 -5.57
N GLU A 237 5.46 3.27 -6.48
CA GLU A 237 4.72 2.32 -7.29
C GLU A 237 3.98 1.28 -6.43
N THR A 238 4.67 0.64 -5.49
CA THR A 238 4.05 -0.40 -4.65
C THR A 238 2.95 0.18 -3.75
N LYS A 239 3.09 1.46 -3.36
CA LYS A 239 2.04 2.16 -2.64
C LYS A 239 0.84 2.44 -3.53
N ASP A 240 1.03 2.91 -4.77
CA ASP A 240 -0.08 3.13 -5.70
C ASP A 240 -0.78 1.81 -6.07
N LEU A 241 -0.01 0.76 -6.32
CA LEU A 241 -0.52 -0.58 -6.60
C LEU A 241 -1.40 -1.11 -5.47
N SER A 242 -1.05 -0.84 -4.21
CA SER A 242 -1.92 -1.16 -3.07
C SER A 242 -3.25 -0.40 -3.09
N LEU A 243 -3.27 0.84 -3.58
CA LEU A 243 -4.47 1.66 -3.70
C LEU A 243 -5.32 1.27 -4.91
N ILE A 244 -4.70 0.83 -6.01
CA ILE A 244 -5.38 0.22 -7.16
C ILE A 244 -6.09 -1.06 -6.72
N LEU A 245 -5.38 -1.98 -6.06
CA LEU A 245 -5.99 -3.20 -5.56
C LEU A 245 -7.09 -2.90 -4.54
N SER A 246 -6.90 -1.92 -3.65
CA SER A 246 -7.92 -1.57 -2.66
C SER A 246 -9.25 -1.17 -3.28
N ARG A 247 -9.22 -0.39 -4.36
CA ARG A 247 -10.43 0.02 -5.08
C ARG A 247 -11.05 -1.15 -5.85
N LYS A 248 -10.21 -2.02 -6.43
CA LYS A 248 -10.68 -3.21 -7.18
C LYS A 248 -11.31 -4.28 -6.29
N THR A 249 -10.85 -4.41 -5.04
CA THR A 249 -11.35 -5.39 -4.09
C THR A 249 -12.32 -4.80 -3.07
N GLU A 250 -12.54 -3.49 -3.09
CA GLU A 250 -13.37 -2.75 -2.13
C GLU A 250 -12.92 -2.92 -0.66
N THR A 251 -11.65 -3.31 -0.46
CA THR A 251 -11.06 -3.53 0.87
C THR A 251 -9.72 -2.82 0.98
N LEU A 252 -9.31 -2.38 2.17
CA LEU A 252 -8.02 -1.72 2.34
C LEU A 252 -6.83 -2.70 2.22
N VAL A 253 -6.21 -2.74 1.05
CA VAL A 253 -4.96 -3.48 0.78
C VAL A 253 -3.75 -2.67 1.26
N THR A 254 -2.82 -3.32 1.95
CA THR A 254 -1.66 -2.65 2.57
C THR A 254 -0.34 -3.37 2.32
N GLU A 255 0.76 -2.63 2.33
CA GLU A 255 2.10 -3.23 2.29
C GLU A 255 2.40 -3.97 3.61
N LYS A 256 2.79 -5.25 3.51
CA LYS A 256 3.23 -6.07 4.64
C LYS A 256 4.69 -5.76 4.96
N LEU A 257 4.89 -4.67 5.69
CA LEU A 257 6.22 -4.21 6.12
C LEU A 257 6.54 -4.66 7.56
N PRO A 258 7.80 -5.06 7.84
CA PRO A 258 8.31 -5.20 9.20
C PRO A 258 8.07 -3.93 10.03
N THR A 259 7.84 -4.09 11.34
CA THR A 259 7.62 -2.95 12.26
C THR A 259 8.76 -1.92 12.21
N LYS A 260 10.00 -2.37 12.01
CA LYS A 260 11.19 -1.53 11.82
C LYS A 260 11.00 -0.56 10.64
N HIS A 261 10.62 -1.09 9.48
CA HIS A 261 10.42 -0.33 8.24
C HIS A 261 9.23 0.64 8.31
N ARG A 262 8.20 0.30 9.07
CA ARG A 262 7.04 1.19 9.30
C ARG A 262 7.39 2.41 10.14
N LYS A 263 8.34 2.29 11.07
CA LYS A 263 8.75 3.36 11.99
C LYS A 263 9.91 4.18 11.45
N ASP A 264 10.79 3.56 10.66
CA ASP A 264 11.99 4.18 10.12
C ASP A 264 12.12 3.90 8.62
N GLY A 265 11.70 4.86 7.81
CA GLY A 265 11.80 4.80 6.35
C GLY A 265 13.24 4.72 5.84
N LEU A 266 14.24 5.25 6.56
CA LEU A 266 15.64 5.13 6.15
C LEU A 266 16.15 3.69 6.30
N SER A 267 15.68 2.99 7.34
CA SER A 267 15.98 1.56 7.47
C SER A 267 15.36 0.72 6.36
N ARG A 268 14.12 1.04 5.95
CA ARG A 268 13.44 0.39 4.81
C ARG A 268 14.28 0.58 3.55
N LEU A 269 14.67 1.82 3.26
CA LEU A 269 15.48 2.15 2.08
C LEU A 269 16.81 1.40 2.07
N LYS A 270 17.52 1.38 3.20
CA LYS A 270 18.82 0.72 3.32
C LYS A 270 18.71 -0.80 3.11
N ASP A 271 17.74 -1.43 3.76
CA ASP A 271 17.54 -2.87 3.69
C ASP A 271 17.10 -3.28 2.26
N GLU A 272 16.18 -2.53 1.64
CA GLU A 272 15.74 -2.79 0.26
C GLU A 272 16.85 -2.56 -0.78
N PHE A 273 17.63 -1.48 -0.61
CA PHE A 273 18.79 -1.22 -1.45
C PHE A 273 19.82 -2.36 -1.36
N GLN A 274 20.04 -2.90 -0.15
CA GLN A 274 20.94 -4.04 0.00
C GLN A 274 20.36 -5.29 -0.65
N ASN A 275 19.06 -5.55 -0.54
CA ASN A 275 18.40 -6.65 -1.23
C ASN A 275 18.57 -6.54 -2.75
N LEU A 276 18.26 -5.38 -3.33
CA LEU A 276 18.44 -5.09 -4.75
C LEU A 276 19.88 -5.37 -5.22
N ARG A 277 20.89 -5.06 -4.40
CA ARG A 277 22.30 -5.32 -4.74
C ARG A 277 22.66 -6.79 -4.73
N GLU A 278 22.05 -7.57 -3.86
CA GLU A 278 22.33 -9.00 -3.68
C GLU A 278 21.58 -9.85 -4.69
N THR A 279 20.32 -9.51 -4.95
CA THR A 279 19.39 -10.32 -5.75
C THR A 279 19.13 -9.75 -7.15
N ASN A 280 19.55 -8.51 -7.43
CA ASN A 280 19.15 -7.75 -8.62
C ASN A 280 17.62 -7.72 -8.82
N SER A 281 16.86 -7.71 -7.72
CA SER A 281 15.40 -7.73 -7.74
C SER A 281 14.81 -6.71 -6.77
N LEU A 282 13.62 -6.22 -7.09
CA LEU A 282 12.79 -5.38 -6.22
C LEU A 282 11.57 -6.19 -5.78
N GLU A 283 11.22 -6.12 -4.50
CA GLU A 283 10.17 -6.96 -3.94
C GLU A 283 9.16 -6.16 -3.11
N VAL A 284 7.91 -6.64 -3.09
CA VAL A 284 6.91 -6.20 -2.13
C VAL A 284 5.94 -7.33 -1.82
N VAL A 285 5.40 -7.32 -0.61
CA VAL A 285 4.31 -8.21 -0.21
C VAL A 285 3.11 -7.36 0.18
N LEU A 286 1.96 -7.60 -0.45
CA LEU A 286 0.71 -6.92 -0.18
C LEU A 286 -0.21 -7.83 0.63
N ALA A 287 -0.76 -7.29 1.72
CA ALA A 287 -1.80 -7.94 2.51
C ALA A 287 -3.17 -7.48 1.98
N VAL A 288 -3.89 -8.42 1.37
CA VAL A 288 -5.30 -8.23 1.01
C VAL A 288 -6.15 -8.81 2.16
N PRO A 289 -7.09 -8.04 2.73
CA PRO A 289 -7.99 -8.53 3.77
C PRO A 289 -8.69 -9.83 3.36
N ASP A 290 -8.79 -10.77 4.30
CA ASP A 290 -9.47 -12.07 4.17
C ASP A 290 -8.98 -13.01 3.06
N ALA A 291 -7.94 -12.63 2.31
CA ALA A 291 -7.30 -13.49 1.32
C ALA A 291 -6.52 -14.64 1.97
N ALA A 292 -6.43 -15.78 1.27
CA ALA A 292 -5.80 -16.99 1.81
C ALA A 292 -4.31 -16.86 2.16
N ALA A 293 -3.62 -15.90 1.52
CA ALA A 293 -2.25 -15.55 1.78
C ALA A 293 -1.96 -14.11 1.31
N PRO A 294 -0.85 -13.49 1.74
CA PRO A 294 -0.37 -12.26 1.14
C PRO A 294 0.06 -12.46 -0.32
N LEU A 295 -0.10 -11.41 -1.13
CA LEU A 295 0.32 -11.35 -2.53
C LEU A 295 1.78 -10.89 -2.62
N SER A 296 2.68 -11.75 -3.09
CA SER A 296 4.09 -11.42 -3.35
C SER A 296 4.28 -10.91 -4.76
N ILE A 297 5.02 -9.81 -4.93
CA ILE A 297 5.35 -9.21 -6.21
C ILE A 297 6.86 -9.01 -6.26
N LEU A 298 7.49 -9.49 -7.33
CA LEU A 298 8.93 -9.41 -7.54
C LEU A 298 9.21 -8.91 -8.95
N ALA A 299 10.07 -7.91 -9.08
CA ALA A 299 10.59 -7.43 -10.35
C ALA A 299 12.07 -7.82 -10.46
N ASP A 300 12.37 -8.81 -11.28
CA ASP A 300 13.72 -9.36 -11.49
C ASP A 300 14.40 -8.63 -12.65
N LEU A 301 15.43 -7.83 -12.37
CA LEU A 301 16.15 -7.07 -13.39
C LEU A 301 17.02 -7.97 -14.27
N GLY A 302 17.53 -9.08 -13.73
CA GLY A 302 18.37 -10.01 -14.47
C GLY A 302 17.59 -10.79 -15.52
N ARG A 303 16.41 -11.30 -15.13
CA ARG A 303 15.51 -12.04 -16.03
C ARG A 303 14.53 -11.13 -16.77
N ARG A 304 14.47 -9.83 -16.45
CA ARG A 304 13.46 -8.86 -16.96
C ARG A 304 12.04 -9.41 -16.87
N THR A 305 11.74 -9.95 -15.70
CA THR A 305 10.54 -10.73 -15.41
C THR A 305 9.84 -10.12 -14.21
N VAL A 306 8.52 -10.02 -14.28
CA VAL A 306 7.67 -9.73 -13.11
C VAL A 306 7.06 -11.04 -12.65
N GLU A 307 7.27 -11.38 -11.39
CA GLU A 307 6.62 -12.49 -10.71
C GLU A 307 5.54 -11.98 -9.77
N VAL A 308 4.36 -12.58 -9.83
CA VAL A 308 3.25 -12.29 -8.91
C VAL A 308 2.71 -13.62 -8.41
N GLY A 309 2.58 -13.78 -7.10
CA GLY A 309 2.22 -15.08 -6.53
C GLY A 309 1.72 -15.05 -5.10
N MET A 310 1.28 -16.20 -4.63
CA MET A 310 0.79 -16.42 -3.26
C MET A 310 1.34 -17.74 -2.71
N LEU A 311 1.83 -17.69 -1.46
CA LEU A 311 2.41 -18.84 -0.76
C LEU A 311 1.39 -19.45 0.21
N LEU A 312 1.03 -20.71 0.00
CA LEU A 312 0.06 -21.47 0.79
C LEU A 312 0.72 -22.63 1.53
N ARG A 313 0.37 -22.83 2.80
CA ARG A 313 0.76 -24.03 3.54
C ARG A 313 0.07 -25.26 2.94
N ALA A 314 0.82 -26.36 2.81
CA ALA A 314 0.26 -27.60 2.32
C ALA A 314 -0.65 -28.27 3.39
N PRO A 315 -1.72 -28.98 2.97
CA PRO A 315 -2.57 -29.74 3.88
C PRO A 315 -1.83 -30.81 4.67
N GLU A 316 -1.97 -30.81 6.00
CA GLU A 316 -1.28 -31.78 6.87
C GLU A 316 -2.06 -33.07 7.09
N ASP A 317 -3.36 -33.06 6.79
CA ASP A 317 -4.24 -34.24 6.87
C ASP A 317 -4.06 -35.20 5.67
N LYS A 318 -3.20 -34.85 4.70
CA LYS A 318 -2.93 -35.64 3.51
C LYS A 318 -1.57 -36.33 3.61
N VAL A 319 -1.58 -37.64 3.35
CA VAL A 319 -0.40 -38.51 3.44
C VAL A 319 0.54 -38.35 2.25
N SER A 320 0.02 -38.42 1.01
CA SER A 320 0.83 -38.31 -0.22
C SER A 320 1.00 -36.86 -0.70
N ASN A 321 2.11 -36.53 -1.35
CA ASN A 321 2.32 -35.21 -1.96
C ASN A 321 1.35 -34.98 -3.11
N LYS A 322 1.05 -36.02 -3.91
CA LYS A 322 -0.02 -35.96 -4.92
C LYS A 322 -1.35 -35.48 -4.35
N ALA A 323 -1.77 -35.97 -3.17
CA ALA A 323 -3.01 -35.52 -2.54
C ALA A 323 -2.94 -34.06 -2.03
N ARG A 324 -1.78 -33.63 -1.52
CA ARG A 324 -1.53 -32.23 -1.11
C ARG A 324 -1.57 -31.29 -2.32
N LEU A 325 -0.94 -31.68 -3.43
CA LEU A 325 -0.95 -30.91 -4.67
C LEU A 325 -2.37 -30.84 -5.27
N ASN A 326 -3.10 -31.96 -5.31
CA ASN A 326 -4.48 -31.97 -5.79
C ASN A 326 -5.42 -31.08 -4.96
N TRP A 327 -5.09 -30.76 -3.71
CA TRP A 327 -5.84 -29.76 -2.95
C TRP A 327 -5.65 -28.35 -3.53
N LEU A 328 -4.43 -27.99 -3.92
CA LEU A 328 -4.15 -26.72 -4.61
C LEU A 328 -4.80 -26.70 -6.01
N LEU A 329 -4.59 -27.75 -6.80
CA LEU A 329 -5.04 -27.80 -8.20
C LEU A 329 -6.57 -27.71 -8.37
N ARG A 330 -7.36 -28.04 -7.33
CA ARG A 330 -8.82 -27.86 -7.37
C ARG A 330 -9.27 -26.41 -7.24
N GLN A 331 -8.38 -25.50 -6.85
CA GLN A 331 -8.68 -24.09 -6.58
C GLN A 331 -8.22 -23.17 -7.72
N VAL A 332 -7.44 -23.68 -8.68
CA VAL A 332 -6.86 -22.87 -9.76
C VAL A 332 -7.76 -22.88 -11.00
N ASN A 333 -7.81 -21.76 -11.71
CA ASN A 333 -8.47 -21.67 -13.00
C ASN A 333 -7.66 -22.44 -14.07
N SER A 334 -8.29 -23.41 -14.74
CA SER A 334 -7.67 -24.24 -15.77
C SER A 334 -7.58 -23.59 -17.15
N ASP A 335 -8.25 -22.47 -17.37
CA ASP A 335 -8.41 -21.89 -18.72
C ASP A 335 -7.29 -20.91 -19.09
N LYS A 336 -6.56 -20.38 -18.10
CA LYS A 336 -5.53 -19.33 -18.29
C LYS A 336 -4.21 -19.69 -17.60
N ILE A 337 -3.63 -20.81 -18.00
CA ILE A 337 -2.48 -21.44 -17.32
C ILE A 337 -1.11 -21.11 -17.92
N ASP A 338 -1.06 -20.27 -18.96
CA ASP A 338 0.18 -19.82 -19.58
C ASP A 338 1.02 -18.99 -18.62
N ASP A 339 2.34 -19.23 -18.60
CA ASP A 339 3.30 -18.58 -17.71
C ASP A 339 3.01 -18.76 -16.20
N ILE A 340 2.12 -19.69 -15.82
CA ILE A 340 1.83 -20.03 -14.41
C ILE A 340 2.68 -21.21 -13.96
N PHE A 341 3.23 -21.10 -12.77
CA PHE A 341 4.11 -22.08 -12.16
C PHE A 341 3.68 -22.38 -10.72
N VAL A 342 4.01 -23.60 -10.28
CA VAL A 342 3.90 -24.00 -8.88
C VAL A 342 5.28 -24.40 -8.39
N ARG A 343 5.75 -23.71 -7.36
CA ARG A 343 6.94 -24.07 -6.61
C ARG A 343 6.54 -24.82 -5.35
N LEU A 344 7.13 -26.00 -5.17
CA LEU A 344 6.94 -26.85 -4.01
C LEU A 344 8.14 -26.69 -3.08
N ASN A 345 7.86 -26.32 -1.84
CA ASN A 345 8.87 -26.18 -0.81
C ASN A 345 8.92 -27.46 0.02
N TRP A 346 10.13 -27.95 0.27
CA TRP A 346 10.41 -29.21 0.94
C TRP A 346 11.05 -28.96 2.30
N PRO A 347 10.94 -29.90 3.26
CA PRO A 347 11.47 -29.71 4.60
C PRO A 347 13.02 -29.73 4.62
N GLY A 348 13.59 -29.15 5.68
CA GLY A 348 15.04 -29.15 5.90
C GLY A 348 15.79 -28.27 4.89
N ARG A 349 16.86 -28.80 4.30
CA ARG A 349 17.70 -28.13 3.29
C ARG A 349 17.46 -28.64 1.87
N SER A 350 16.39 -29.41 1.66
CA SER A 350 16.06 -29.95 0.35
C SER A 350 15.70 -28.81 -0.62
N GLU A 351 16.25 -28.87 -1.83
CA GLU A 351 16.00 -27.85 -2.86
C GLU A 351 14.51 -27.79 -3.24
N GLU A 352 14.03 -26.59 -3.54
CA GLU A 352 12.69 -26.34 -4.06
C GLU A 352 12.54 -26.97 -5.45
N THR A 353 11.34 -27.41 -5.81
CA THR A 353 11.04 -27.89 -7.17
C THR A 353 9.98 -27.00 -7.80
N VAL A 354 10.14 -26.66 -9.08
CA VAL A 354 9.24 -25.77 -9.80
C VAL A 354 8.72 -26.46 -11.05
N PHE A 355 7.41 -26.42 -11.26
CA PHE A 355 6.77 -27.00 -12.43
C PHE A 355 5.81 -25.99 -13.07
N PRO A 356 5.69 -25.97 -14.41
CA PRO A 356 4.59 -25.30 -15.08
C PRO A 356 3.25 -25.87 -14.62
N LEU A 357 2.24 -25.02 -14.45
CA LEU A 357 0.94 -25.45 -13.96
C LEU A 357 0.26 -26.45 -14.90
N HIS A 358 0.42 -26.29 -16.21
CA HIS A 358 -0.16 -27.20 -17.21
C HIS A 358 0.37 -28.64 -17.11
N GLU A 359 1.65 -28.82 -16.75
CA GLU A 359 2.22 -30.16 -16.56
C GLU A 359 1.63 -30.83 -15.31
N LEU A 360 1.48 -30.08 -14.21
CA LEU A 360 0.89 -30.59 -12.97
C LEU A 360 -0.60 -30.93 -13.12
N LEU A 361 -1.33 -30.19 -13.96
CA LEU A 361 -2.73 -30.50 -14.28
C LEU A 361 -2.85 -31.77 -15.15
N GLY A 362 -1.89 -31.99 -16.05
CA GLY A 362 -1.83 -33.19 -16.89
C GLY A 362 -1.44 -34.45 -16.11
N ASP A 363 -0.39 -34.37 -15.30
CA ASP A 363 0.04 -35.45 -14.41
C ASP A 363 0.54 -34.92 -13.04
N PRO A 364 -0.33 -34.93 -12.00
CA PRO A 364 0.07 -34.50 -10.67
C PRO A 364 1.17 -35.37 -10.01
N ALA A 365 1.47 -36.57 -10.52
CA ALA A 365 2.46 -37.46 -9.91
C ALA A 365 3.91 -36.97 -10.15
N ILE A 366 4.15 -36.13 -11.15
CA ILE A 366 5.49 -35.60 -11.46
C ILE A 366 6.08 -34.78 -10.30
N CYS A 367 5.24 -34.29 -9.37
CA CYS A 367 5.69 -33.53 -8.22
C CYS A 367 6.51 -34.33 -7.20
N GLU A 368 6.48 -35.66 -7.27
CA GLU A 368 7.18 -36.57 -6.36
C GLU A 368 8.57 -36.99 -6.89
N LEU A 369 8.89 -36.69 -8.15
CA LEU A 369 10.15 -37.11 -8.79
C LEU A 369 11.38 -36.57 -8.03
N GLY A 370 12.21 -37.48 -7.50
CA GLY A 370 13.44 -37.14 -6.78
C GLY A 370 13.21 -36.56 -5.39
N LYS A 371 12.00 -36.71 -4.84
CA LYS A 371 11.58 -36.26 -3.51
C LYS A 371 10.92 -37.39 -2.71
N GLU A 372 11.32 -38.62 -2.98
CA GLU A 372 10.77 -39.82 -2.35
C GLU A 372 10.94 -39.75 -0.82
N GLY A 373 9.86 -40.00 -0.09
CA GLY A 373 9.86 -39.98 1.38
C GLY A 373 9.82 -38.58 2.02
N LEU A 374 9.87 -37.50 1.24
CA LEU A 374 9.67 -36.13 1.73
C LEU A 374 8.20 -35.70 1.61
N GLN A 375 7.75 -34.83 2.51
CA GLN A 375 6.42 -34.23 2.45
C GLN A 375 6.52 -32.73 2.14
N VAL A 376 5.83 -32.28 1.09
CA VAL A 376 5.77 -30.86 0.74
C VAL A 376 5.14 -30.05 1.88
N ILE A 377 5.79 -28.94 2.25
CA ILE A 377 5.39 -28.08 3.38
C ILE A 377 4.53 -26.89 2.92
N SER A 378 4.77 -26.39 1.71
CA SER A 378 4.02 -25.27 1.14
C SER A 378 4.14 -25.23 -0.38
N PHE A 379 3.18 -24.53 -0.99
CA PHE A 379 3.10 -24.28 -2.42
C PHE A 379 3.15 -22.78 -2.68
N HIS A 380 3.99 -22.34 -3.60
CA HIS A 380 3.95 -20.98 -4.14
C HIS A 380 3.40 -21.06 -5.56
N LEU A 381 2.16 -20.58 -5.73
CA LEU A 381 1.53 -20.42 -7.04
C LEU A 381 1.85 -19.02 -7.55
N PHE A 382 2.43 -18.90 -8.73
CA PHE A 382 2.84 -17.61 -9.27
C PHE A 382 2.82 -17.56 -10.80
N ILE A 383 2.57 -16.38 -11.35
CA ILE A 383 2.88 -16.06 -12.75
C ILE A 383 4.31 -15.55 -12.85
N ALA A 384 5.04 -15.91 -13.91
CA ALA A 384 6.35 -15.34 -14.23
C ALA A 384 6.31 -14.68 -15.62
N LYS A 385 5.91 -13.40 -15.67
CA LYS A 385 5.74 -12.67 -16.93
C LYS A 385 7.05 -12.06 -17.41
N ARG A 386 7.61 -12.63 -18.48
CA ARG A 386 8.79 -12.05 -19.17
C ARG A 386 8.37 -10.83 -19.98
N LEU A 387 8.85 -9.65 -19.59
CA LEU A 387 8.49 -8.39 -20.25
C LEU A 387 9.52 -7.94 -21.31
N GLY A 388 10.70 -8.56 -21.33
CA GLY A 388 11.74 -8.26 -22.32
C GLY A 388 12.14 -6.78 -22.30
N THR A 389 12.07 -6.10 -23.44
CA THR A 389 12.43 -4.67 -23.53
C THR A 389 11.47 -3.76 -22.78
N LYS A 390 10.18 -4.12 -22.66
CA LYS A 390 9.19 -3.33 -21.92
C LYS A 390 9.56 -3.17 -20.45
N PHE A 391 10.23 -4.16 -19.87
CA PHE A 391 10.76 -4.09 -18.50
C PHE A 391 11.68 -2.88 -18.29
N THR A 392 12.47 -2.51 -19.30
CA THR A 392 13.47 -1.43 -19.18
C THR A 392 12.90 -0.03 -19.46
N GLN A 393 11.68 0.03 -19.96
CA GLN A 393 10.99 1.26 -20.34
C GLN A 393 10.25 1.83 -19.13
N GLN A 394 10.51 3.10 -18.83
CA GLN A 394 10.03 3.74 -17.60
C GLN A 394 8.51 3.66 -17.40
N THR A 395 7.74 3.90 -18.46
CA THR A 395 6.27 3.88 -18.41
C THR A 395 5.70 2.48 -18.61
N ASN A 396 6.19 1.74 -19.61
CA ASN A 396 5.63 0.42 -19.91
C ASN A 396 5.88 -0.59 -18.79
N PHE A 397 6.98 -0.48 -18.03
CA PHE A 397 7.18 -1.31 -16.84
C PHE A 397 6.02 -1.16 -15.84
N ILE A 398 5.61 0.08 -15.56
CA ILE A 398 4.50 0.38 -14.65
C ILE A 398 3.17 -0.14 -15.22
N SER A 399 2.88 0.17 -16.49
CA SER A 399 1.64 -0.29 -17.12
C SER A 399 1.51 -1.82 -17.15
N GLU A 400 2.60 -2.55 -17.36
CA GLU A 400 2.60 -4.02 -17.32
C GLU A 400 2.44 -4.54 -15.88
N LEU A 401 3.04 -3.88 -14.88
CA LEU A 401 2.90 -4.24 -13.48
C LEU A 401 1.45 -4.05 -12.97
N GLU A 402 0.86 -2.90 -13.26
CA GLU A 402 -0.54 -2.55 -12.94
C GLU A 402 -1.54 -3.43 -13.70
N ALA A 403 -1.14 -4.08 -14.79
CA ALA A 403 -1.97 -5.05 -15.50
C ALA A 403 -1.85 -6.45 -14.89
N VAL A 404 -0.63 -6.97 -14.70
CA VAL A 404 -0.40 -8.36 -14.29
C VAL A 404 -0.78 -8.62 -12.84
N VAL A 405 -0.60 -7.65 -11.94
CA VAL A 405 -0.85 -7.84 -10.51
C VAL A 405 -2.34 -7.99 -10.20
N PRO A 406 -3.24 -7.07 -10.62
CA PRO A 406 -4.67 -7.27 -10.43
C PRO A 406 -5.21 -8.47 -11.19
N TRP A 407 -4.69 -8.73 -12.40
CA TRP A 407 -5.08 -9.90 -13.18
C TRP A 407 -4.78 -11.21 -12.44
N PHE A 408 -3.57 -11.38 -11.90
CA PHE A 408 -3.22 -12.60 -11.17
C PHE A 408 -4.11 -12.78 -9.93
N TYR A 409 -4.35 -11.70 -9.19
CA TYR A 409 -5.23 -11.77 -8.02
C TYR A 409 -6.66 -12.15 -8.42
N GLN A 410 -7.20 -11.58 -9.49
CA GLN A 410 -8.54 -11.88 -10.00
C GLN A 410 -8.68 -13.33 -10.49
N GLU A 411 -7.73 -13.83 -11.27
CA GLU A 411 -7.84 -15.16 -11.89
C GLU A 411 -7.49 -16.31 -10.94
N PHE A 412 -6.54 -16.06 -10.02
CA PHE A 412 -6.02 -17.08 -9.11
C PHE A 412 -6.20 -16.68 -7.66
N GLY A 413 -5.65 -15.54 -7.26
CA GLY A 413 -5.50 -15.18 -5.84
C GLY A 413 -6.80 -15.17 -5.02
N GLN A 414 -7.87 -14.63 -5.57
CA GLN A 414 -9.18 -14.53 -4.92
C GLN A 414 -9.91 -15.88 -4.76
N ASN A 415 -9.50 -16.90 -5.53
CA ASN A 415 -10.10 -18.25 -5.51
C ASN A 415 -9.34 -19.21 -4.59
N LEU A 416 -8.16 -18.81 -4.09
CA LEU A 416 -7.37 -19.61 -3.15
C LEU A 416 -7.99 -19.57 -1.75
N ALA A 417 -7.92 -20.69 -1.05
CA ALA A 417 -8.35 -20.87 0.33
C ALA A 417 -7.18 -21.37 1.18
N THR A 418 -7.08 -20.87 2.41
CA THR A 418 -6.09 -21.36 3.38
C THR A 418 -6.51 -22.74 3.89
N TRP A 419 -5.57 -23.68 3.99
CA TRP A 419 -5.84 -24.92 4.68
C TRP A 419 -6.01 -24.68 6.18
N VAL A 420 -7.10 -25.19 6.75
CA VAL A 420 -7.41 -25.13 8.18
C VAL A 420 -7.46 -26.54 8.73
N LYS A 421 -6.73 -26.80 9.82
CA LYS A 421 -6.74 -28.10 10.50
C LYS A 421 -8.17 -28.42 10.96
N PRO A 422 -8.73 -29.60 10.60
CA PRO A 422 -10.06 -29.99 11.06
C PRO A 422 -10.15 -30.02 12.59
N ALA A 423 -11.33 -29.67 13.12
CA ALA A 423 -11.60 -29.75 14.55
C ALA A 423 -11.35 -31.19 15.06
N PRO A 424 -10.71 -31.37 16.23
CA PRO A 424 -10.59 -32.67 16.87
C PRO A 424 -11.98 -33.28 17.05
N LYS A 425 -12.14 -34.55 16.63
CA LYS A 425 -13.39 -35.29 16.83
C LYS A 425 -13.30 -36.08 18.13
N ILE A 426 -14.36 -36.04 18.93
CA ILE A 426 -14.52 -36.99 20.03
C ILE A 426 -14.77 -38.36 19.40
N ASP A 427 -13.95 -39.33 19.78
CA ASP A 427 -14.15 -40.70 19.35
C ASP A 427 -15.45 -41.23 19.97
N LYS A 428 -16.38 -41.68 19.11
CA LYS A 428 -17.68 -42.20 19.54
C LYS A 428 -17.55 -43.46 20.39
N HIS A 429 -16.40 -44.11 20.39
CA HIS A 429 -16.12 -45.30 21.19
C HIS A 429 -15.63 -45.00 22.61
N THR A 430 -15.33 -43.74 22.96
CA THR A 430 -14.85 -43.35 24.30
C THR A 430 -15.96 -42.82 25.21
N ASN A 431 -17.18 -43.36 25.10
CA ASN A 431 -18.33 -42.93 25.90
C ASN A 431 -18.39 -43.61 27.29
N ASP A 432 -17.24 -44.02 27.83
CA ASP A 432 -17.10 -44.43 29.23
C ASP A 432 -16.42 -43.29 30.00
N ASN A 433 -17.25 -42.38 30.53
CA ASN A 433 -16.87 -41.15 31.24
C ASN A 433 -16.08 -41.37 32.56
N ASN A 434 -15.42 -42.51 32.78
CA ASN A 434 -14.73 -42.82 34.03
C ASN A 434 -13.40 -43.60 33.91
N LYS A 435 -12.80 -43.70 32.73
CA LYS A 435 -11.44 -44.25 32.60
C LYS A 435 -10.48 -43.19 32.11
N ILE A 436 -9.84 -42.49 33.05
CA ILE A 436 -8.50 -41.97 32.81
C ILE A 436 -7.64 -43.23 32.60
N ASP A 437 -7.17 -43.43 31.37
CA ASP A 437 -6.38 -44.58 31.00
C ASP A 437 -4.97 -44.45 31.61
N LEU A 438 -4.83 -44.88 32.87
CA LEU A 438 -3.60 -44.84 33.65
C LEU A 438 -2.43 -45.58 32.96
N ALA A 439 -2.74 -46.53 32.06
CA ALA A 439 -1.73 -47.22 31.26
C ALA A 439 -0.94 -46.28 30.32
N ARG A 440 -1.53 -45.15 29.92
CA ARG A 440 -0.86 -44.15 29.08
C ARG A 440 0.07 -43.23 29.87
N LEU A 441 -0.12 -43.12 31.19
CA LEU A 441 0.77 -42.39 32.10
C LEU A 441 1.97 -43.23 32.54
N GLU A 442 1.82 -44.56 32.60
CA GLU A 442 2.93 -45.47 32.95
C GLU A 442 3.93 -45.65 31.80
N SER A 443 3.49 -45.60 30.53
CA SER A 443 4.39 -45.70 29.38
C SER A 443 5.30 -44.47 29.16
N GLU A 444 5.00 -43.33 29.79
CA GLU A 444 5.84 -42.12 29.71
C GLU A 444 6.87 -42.04 30.87
N LEU A 445 6.84 -42.98 31.83
CA LEU A 445 7.77 -43.03 32.97
C LEU A 445 8.88 -44.08 32.83
N ASP A 446 8.78 -44.99 31.84
CA ASP A 446 9.76 -46.05 31.60
C ASP A 446 10.83 -45.70 30.54
N ASP A 447 10.80 -44.48 29.99
CA ASP A 447 11.73 -44.00 28.94
C ASP A 447 12.72 -42.90 29.43
N ASP A 448 12.96 -42.79 30.75
CA ASP A 448 14.04 -41.95 31.34
C ASP A 448 15.27 -42.77 31.78
#